data_AF-A3ZXE0-F1
#
_entry.id   AF-A3ZXE0-F1
#
_cell.length_a   1.000
_cell.length_b   1.000
_cell.length_c   1.000
_cell.angle_alpha   90.00
_cell.angle_beta   90.00
_cell.angle_gamma   90.00
#
_symmetry.space_group_name_H-M   'P 1'
#
loop_
_entity.id
_entity.type
_entity.pdbx_description
1 polymer ?
#
loop_
_entity_poly.entity_id
_entity_poly.type
_entity_poly.pdbx_seq_one_letter_code
_entity_poly.pdbx_strand_id
1 'polypeptide(L)'
;MSRLNLITGALLGLNAALVGVVFEPTITRHFNLELATKEVELPPVLNADGTIAKPKRSVINDLDRAENEARRVQYRKGSQNLMYISLSMIAMGLISANHRQSRLPAIGGAASFSLAAIIIGVCPIVAGICDMPIVAIFDPIGALAFAAGWICVVVAILRNGPPEASPK
;
A
#
# COMPACT_ATOMS: atom_id res chain seq x y z
N MET A 1 21.20 8.56 12.86
CA MET A 1 20.84 7.50 11.89
C MET A 1 19.91 6.46 12.51
N SER A 2 20.37 5.59 13.43
CA SER A 2 19.50 4.55 14.05
C SER A 2 18.17 5.07 14.62
N ARG A 3 18.18 6.16 15.41
CA ARG A 3 16.95 6.78 15.95
C ARG A 3 16.02 7.33 14.85
N LEU A 4 16.57 7.81 13.74
CA LEU A 4 15.76 8.35 12.64
C LEU A 4 14.99 7.23 11.93
N ASN A 5 15.64 6.11 11.63
CA ASN A 5 14.95 4.97 11.01
C ASN A 5 13.83 4.41 11.90
N LEU A 6 14.05 4.41 13.22
CA LEU A 6 13.09 3.94 14.20
C LEU A 6 11.89 4.89 14.31
N ILE A 7 12.14 6.21 14.36
CA ILE A 7 11.09 7.24 14.34
C ILE A 7 10.31 7.22 13.03
N THR A 8 11.00 7.20 11.88
CA THR A 8 10.36 7.16 10.56
C THR A 8 9.54 5.88 10.40
N GLY A 9 10.06 4.73 10.81
CA GLY A 9 9.32 3.48 10.80
C GLY A 9 8.07 3.54 11.69
N ALA A 10 8.18 4.06 12.92
CA ALA A 10 7.02 4.23 13.80
C ALA A 10 5.96 5.18 13.20
N LEU A 11 6.36 6.29 12.58
CA LEU A 11 5.45 7.22 11.91
C LEU A 11 4.76 6.58 10.71
N LEU A 12 5.48 5.82 9.89
CA LEU A 12 4.89 5.08 8.77
C LEU A 12 3.90 4.02 9.26
N GLY A 13 4.23 3.32 10.35
CA GLY A 13 3.36 2.31 10.96
C GLY A 13 2.08 2.93 11.53
N LEU A 14 2.18 4.07 12.20
CA LEU A 14 1.02 4.82 12.69
C LEU A 14 0.12 5.28 11.53
N ASN A 15 0.71 5.82 10.46
CA ASN A 15 -0.04 6.22 9.27
C ASN A 15 -0.71 5.02 8.59
N ALA A 16 -0.02 3.87 8.47
CA ALA A 16 -0.60 2.64 7.92
C ALA A 16 -1.81 2.16 8.74
N ALA A 17 -1.71 2.20 10.07
CA ALA A 17 -2.80 1.82 10.96
C ALA A 17 -3.99 2.78 10.84
N LEU A 18 -3.75 4.09 10.80
CA LEU A 18 -4.80 5.10 10.61
C LEU A 18 -5.50 4.90 9.27
N VAL A 19 -4.75 4.74 8.18
CA VAL A 19 -5.31 4.51 6.84
C VAL A 19 -6.13 3.24 6.79
N GLY A 20 -5.57 2.10 7.20
CA GLY A 20 -6.25 0.80 7.08
C GLY A 20 -7.44 0.63 8.03
N VAL A 21 -7.39 1.18 9.25
CA VAL A 21 -8.46 0.97 10.24
C VAL A 21 -9.51 2.08 10.19
N VAL A 22 -9.08 3.34 10.08
CA VAL A 22 -9.98 4.49 10.21
C VAL A 22 -10.52 4.94 8.86
N PHE A 23 -9.66 4.99 7.83
CA PHE A 23 -10.07 5.53 6.53
C PHE A 23 -10.66 4.48 5.59
N GLU A 24 -10.34 3.19 5.73
CA GLU A 24 -10.84 2.16 4.82
C GLU A 24 -12.37 2.04 4.73
N PRO A 25 -13.15 2.12 5.83
CA PRO A 25 -14.61 2.17 5.74
C PRO A 25 -15.12 3.41 5.00
N THR A 26 -14.49 4.56 5.24
CA THR A 26 -14.85 5.85 4.63
C THR A 26 -14.56 5.85 3.13
N ILE A 27 -13.38 5.37 2.73
CA ILE A 27 -12.95 5.23 1.33
C ILE A 27 -13.84 4.23 0.59
N THR A 28 -14.13 3.08 1.22
CA THR A 28 -15.06 2.09 0.64
C THR A 28 -16.44 2.69 0.40
N ARG A 29 -16.95 3.47 1.36
CA ARG A 29 -18.23 4.16 1.19
C ARG A 29 -18.17 5.18 0.05
N HIS A 30 -17.11 5.97 -0.03
CA HIS A 30 -16.89 6.95 -1.10
C HIS A 30 -16.91 6.30 -2.49
N PHE A 31 -16.12 5.24 -2.67
CA PHE A 31 -16.08 4.46 -3.90
C PHE A 31 -17.43 3.81 -4.26
N ASN A 32 -18.18 3.32 -3.28
CA ASN A 32 -19.52 2.77 -3.53
C ASN A 32 -20.53 3.85 -3.94
N LEU A 33 -20.40 5.07 -3.40
CA LEU A 33 -21.25 6.21 -3.81
C LEU A 33 -20.92 6.65 -5.23
N GLU A 34 -19.64 6.73 -5.58
CA GLU A 34 -19.20 7.02 -6.95
C GLU A 34 -19.68 5.96 -7.95
N LEU A 35 -19.66 4.69 -7.55
CA LEU A 35 -20.19 3.61 -8.40
C LEU A 35 -21.72 3.73 -8.59
N ALA A 36 -22.45 4.18 -7.58
CA ALA A 36 -23.90 4.36 -7.65
C ALA A 36 -24.31 5.52 -8.58
N THR A 37 -23.48 6.55 -8.75
CA THR A 37 -23.80 7.65 -9.69
C THR A 37 -23.65 7.24 -11.16
N LYS A 38 -22.94 6.15 -11.45
CA LYS A 38 -22.79 5.56 -12.80
C LYS A 38 -23.91 4.58 -13.18
N GLU A 39 -24.94 4.48 -12.34
CA GLU A 39 -26.07 3.60 -12.58
C GLU A 39 -26.94 4.13 -13.73
N VAL A 40 -27.19 3.29 -14.75
CA VAL A 40 -27.98 3.63 -15.93
C VAL A 40 -29.32 2.94 -15.87
N GLU A 41 -30.38 3.69 -16.15
CA GLU A 41 -31.72 3.14 -16.29
C GLU A 41 -31.87 2.40 -17.62
N LEU A 42 -32.24 1.12 -17.56
CA LEU A 42 -32.63 0.35 -18.72
C LEU A 42 -34.14 0.49 -18.93
N PRO A 43 -34.58 0.83 -20.16
CA PRO A 43 -36.01 0.88 -20.47
C PRO A 43 -36.64 -0.50 -20.28
N PRO A 44 -37.92 -0.56 -19.91
CA PRO A 44 -38.64 -1.82 -19.83
C PRO A 44 -38.64 -2.51 -21.20
N VAL A 45 -38.45 -3.83 -21.19
CA VAL A 45 -38.60 -4.63 -22.41
C VAL A 45 -40.07 -5.01 -22.52
N LEU A 46 -40.70 -4.68 -23.65
CA LEU A 46 -42.10 -5.01 -23.92
C LEU A 46 -42.18 -6.29 -24.76
N ASN A 47 -43.21 -7.10 -24.50
CA ASN A 47 -43.61 -8.21 -25.35
C ASN A 47 -44.32 -7.68 -26.62
N ALA A 48 -44.48 -8.56 -27.62
CA ALA A 48 -45.17 -8.21 -28.87
C ALA A 48 -46.65 -7.80 -28.67
N ASP A 49 -47.25 -8.19 -27.55
CA ASP A 49 -48.62 -7.83 -27.13
C ASP A 49 -48.69 -6.51 -26.34
N GLY A 50 -47.57 -5.82 -26.15
CA GLY A 50 -47.48 -4.57 -25.39
C GLY A 50 -47.38 -4.75 -23.86
N THR A 51 -47.39 -5.98 -23.35
CA THR A 51 -47.19 -6.25 -21.92
C THR A 51 -45.71 -6.12 -21.53
N ILE A 52 -45.43 -5.80 -20.26
CA ILE A 52 -44.05 -5.64 -19.78
C ILE A 52 -43.44 -7.03 -19.62
N ALA A 53 -42.47 -7.37 -20.48
CA ALA A 53 -41.70 -8.61 -20.41
C ALA A 53 -40.63 -8.56 -19.30
N LYS A 54 -39.97 -7.40 -19.17
CA LYS A 54 -39.01 -7.12 -18.10
C LYS A 54 -39.26 -5.72 -17.53
N PRO A 55 -39.41 -5.59 -16.20
CA PRO A 55 -39.62 -4.29 -15.57
C PRO A 55 -38.41 -3.37 -15.79
N LYS A 56 -38.65 -2.06 -15.69
CA LYS A 56 -37.59 -1.06 -15.66
C LYS A 56 -36.60 -1.41 -14.55
N ARG A 57 -35.31 -1.44 -14.88
CA ARG A 57 -34.25 -1.77 -13.95
C ARG A 57 -33.10 -0.82 -14.12
N SER A 58 -32.34 -0.63 -13.08
CA SER A 58 -31.11 0.13 -13.09
C SER A 58 -29.94 -0.86 -13.08
N VAL A 59 -28.91 -0.58 -13.89
CA VAL A 59 -27.73 -1.45 -14.01
C VAL A 59 -26.47 -0.61 -14.00
N ILE A 60 -25.46 -1.10 -13.31
CA ILE A 60 -24.10 -0.57 -13.31
C ILE A 60 -23.29 -1.43 -14.28
N ASN A 61 -22.51 -0.79 -15.15
CA ASN A 61 -21.65 -1.49 -16.10
C ASN A 61 -20.63 -2.37 -15.36
N ASP A 62 -20.41 -3.59 -15.84
CA ASP A 62 -19.45 -4.52 -15.25
C ASP A 62 -18.01 -3.97 -15.31
N LEU A 63 -17.69 -3.14 -16.32
CA LEU A 63 -16.41 -2.43 -16.40
C LEU A 63 -16.23 -1.45 -15.23
N ASP A 64 -17.26 -0.66 -14.90
CA ASP A 64 -17.20 0.29 -13.79
C ASP A 64 -17.08 -0.43 -12.44
N ARG A 65 -17.74 -1.58 -12.28
CA ARG A 65 -17.58 -2.44 -11.09
C ARG A 65 -16.16 -2.97 -10.96
N ALA A 66 -15.57 -3.45 -12.06
CA ALA A 66 -14.23 -3.99 -12.07
C ALA A 66 -13.18 -2.91 -11.77
N GLU A 67 -13.33 -1.70 -12.33
CA GLU A 67 -12.45 -0.56 -12.05
C GLU A 67 -12.54 -0.13 -10.59
N ASN A 68 -13.76 -0.06 -10.03
CA ASN A 68 -13.96 0.30 -8.63
C ASN A 68 -13.31 -0.71 -7.66
N GLU A 69 -13.47 -2.00 -7.93
CA GLU A 69 -12.82 -3.04 -7.13
C GLU A 69 -11.29 -3.02 -7.29
N ALA A 70 -10.78 -2.74 -8.50
CA ALA A 70 -9.34 -2.57 -8.71
C ALA A 70 -8.77 -1.41 -7.89
N ARG A 71 -9.45 -0.26 -7.85
CA ARG A 71 -9.08 0.90 -7.00
C ARG A 71 -9.06 0.53 -5.52
N ARG A 72 -10.05 -0.22 -5.04
CA ARG A 72 -10.09 -0.73 -3.65
C ARG A 72 -8.91 -1.62 -3.32
N VAL A 73 -8.62 -2.58 -4.18
CA VAL A 73 -7.49 -3.51 -4.00
C VAL A 73 -6.17 -2.75 -3.96
N GLN A 74 -5.97 -1.76 -4.84
CA GLN A 74 -4.75 -0.96 -4.87
C GLN A 74 -4.59 -0.09 -3.61
N TYR A 75 -5.66 0.54 -3.15
CA TYR A 75 -5.66 1.29 -1.88
C TYR A 75 -5.23 0.40 -0.71
N ARG A 76 -5.85 -0.79 -0.57
CA ARG A 76 -5.52 -1.74 0.50
C ARG A 76 -4.08 -2.24 0.40
N LYS A 77 -3.60 -2.54 -0.82
CA LYS A 77 -2.19 -2.91 -1.07
C LYS A 77 -1.24 -1.80 -0.62
N GLY A 78 -1.54 -0.53 -0.91
CA GLY A 78 -0.76 0.61 -0.43
C GLY A 78 -0.63 0.65 1.09
N SER A 79 -1.75 0.47 1.80
CA SER A 79 -1.77 0.42 3.27
C SER A 79 -0.94 -0.75 3.82
N GLN A 80 -1.07 -1.95 3.23
CA GLN A 80 -0.30 -3.12 3.63
C GLN A 80 1.21 -2.93 3.38
N ASN A 81 1.58 -2.38 2.23
CA ASN A 81 2.98 -2.10 1.90
C ASN A 81 3.60 -1.11 2.88
N LEU A 82 2.89 -0.05 3.27
CA LEU A 82 3.36 0.88 4.30
C LEU A 82 3.61 0.17 5.63
N MET A 83 2.74 -0.77 6.02
CA MET A 83 2.93 -1.56 7.24
C MET A 83 4.22 -2.39 7.16
N TYR A 84 4.45 -3.11 6.06
CA TYR A 84 5.68 -3.89 5.89
C TYR A 84 6.93 -3.01 5.90
N ILE A 85 6.88 -1.88 5.21
CA ILE A 85 7.99 -0.93 5.15
C ILE A 85 8.27 -0.33 6.52
N SER A 86 7.23 -0.01 7.29
CA SER A 86 7.35 0.50 8.66
C SER A 86 8.13 -0.47 9.56
N LEU A 87 7.77 -1.76 9.50
CA LEU A 87 8.41 -2.81 10.28
C LEU A 87 9.87 -2.98 9.86
N SER A 88 10.16 -2.96 8.56
CA SER A 88 11.53 -3.05 8.04
C SER A 88 12.39 -1.86 8.46
N MET A 89 11.84 -0.65 8.47
CA MET A 89 12.58 0.54 8.94
C MET A 89 12.86 0.48 10.45
N ILE A 90 11.91 0.00 11.26
CA ILE A 90 12.12 -0.25 12.69
C ILE A 90 13.24 -1.28 12.87
N ALA A 91 13.19 -2.41 12.16
CA ALA A 91 14.21 -3.46 12.21
C ALA A 91 15.60 -2.91 11.87
N MET A 92 15.72 -2.09 10.81
CA MET A 92 16.98 -1.44 10.45
C MET A 92 17.45 -0.41 11.48
N GLY A 93 16.52 0.30 12.12
CA GLY A 93 16.81 1.18 13.25
C GLY A 93 17.46 0.42 14.41
N LEU A 94 16.94 -0.76 14.74
CA LEU A 94 17.47 -1.64 15.79
C LEU A 94 18.83 -2.24 15.41
N ILE A 95 18.97 -2.79 14.19
CA ILE A 95 20.21 -3.41 13.70
C ILE A 95 21.37 -2.39 13.65
N SER A 96 21.09 -1.15 13.29
CA SER A 96 22.10 -0.08 13.22
C SER A 96 22.39 0.61 14.55
N ALA A 97 21.54 0.41 15.57
CA ALA A 97 21.79 0.88 16.93
C ALA A 97 22.93 0.12 17.58
N ASN A 98 22.94 -1.20 17.36
CA ASN A 98 23.78 -2.13 18.13
C ASN A 98 25.15 -2.38 17.50
N HIS A 99 25.33 -2.13 16.20
CA HIS A 99 26.58 -2.46 15.50
C HIS A 99 27.05 -1.34 14.56
N ARG A 100 28.32 -0.94 14.68
CA ARG A 100 28.91 0.11 13.84
C ARG A 100 29.12 -0.35 12.40
N GLN A 101 29.37 -1.65 12.19
CA GLN A 101 29.63 -2.25 10.87
C GLN A 101 28.37 -2.38 9.99
N SER A 102 27.16 -2.33 10.58
CA SER A 102 25.89 -2.36 9.86
C SER A 102 25.39 -0.98 9.40
N ARG A 103 26.12 0.11 9.69
CA ARG A 103 25.68 1.48 9.37
C ARG A 103 25.51 1.75 7.87
N LEU A 104 26.43 1.27 7.05
CA LEU A 104 26.42 1.49 5.60
C LEU A 104 25.23 0.78 4.91
N PRO A 105 24.99 -0.53 5.15
CA PRO A 105 23.76 -1.17 4.66
C PRO A 105 22.51 -0.59 5.32
N ALA A 106 22.57 -0.06 6.54
CA ALA A 106 21.43 0.63 7.14
C ALA A 106 21.02 1.93 6.48
N ILE A 107 21.95 2.68 5.93
CA ILE A 107 21.65 3.88 5.15
C ILE A 107 21.03 3.48 3.80
N GLY A 108 21.63 2.50 3.11
CA GLY A 108 21.09 1.97 1.85
C GLY A 108 19.67 1.44 2.02
N GLY A 109 19.45 0.59 3.03
CA GLY A 109 18.14 0.04 3.34
C GLY A 109 17.11 1.12 3.68
N ALA A 110 17.49 2.12 4.48
CA ALA A 110 16.58 3.23 4.82
C ALA A 110 16.17 4.05 3.59
N ALA A 111 17.11 4.35 2.68
CA ALA A 111 16.82 5.07 1.45
C ALA A 111 15.88 4.26 0.54
N SER A 112 16.18 2.97 0.34
CA SER A 112 15.38 2.06 -0.47
C SER A 112 13.95 1.88 0.08
N PHE A 113 13.82 1.69 1.40
CA PHE A 113 12.52 1.59 2.05
C PHE A 113 11.73 2.91 2.01
N SER A 114 12.40 4.06 2.15
CA SER A 114 11.72 5.36 2.04
C SER A 114 11.18 5.60 0.63
N LEU A 115 11.96 5.24 -0.39
CA LEU A 115 11.53 5.32 -1.78
C LEU A 115 10.33 4.38 -2.05
N ALA A 116 10.41 3.14 -1.56
CA ALA A 116 9.30 2.19 -1.64
C ALA A 116 8.05 2.71 -0.90
N ALA A 117 8.23 3.32 0.28
CA ALA A 117 7.12 3.84 1.08
C ALA A 117 6.31 4.88 0.30
N ILE A 118 7.03 5.77 -0.41
CA ILE A 118 6.41 6.79 -1.24
C ILE A 118 5.67 6.13 -2.41
N ILE A 119 6.37 5.31 -3.20
CA ILE A 119 5.85 4.82 -4.49
C ILE A 119 4.73 3.80 -4.33
N ILE A 120 4.93 2.73 -3.55
CA ILE A 120 3.98 1.61 -3.44
C ILE A 120 3.13 1.66 -2.16
N GLY A 121 3.32 2.69 -1.34
CA GLY A 121 2.62 2.88 -0.09
C GLY A 121 1.73 4.12 -0.11
N VAL A 122 2.35 5.30 0.01
CA VAL A 122 1.68 6.59 0.10
C VAL A 122 0.96 6.96 -1.20
N CYS A 123 1.59 6.81 -2.36
CA CYS A 123 0.99 7.19 -3.64
C CYS A 123 -0.36 6.49 -3.91
N PRO A 124 -0.51 5.16 -3.77
CA PRO A 124 -1.81 4.49 -3.94
C PRO A 124 -2.87 4.98 -2.94
N ILE A 125 -2.48 5.30 -1.71
CA ILE A 125 -3.40 5.79 -0.67
C ILE A 125 -3.89 7.20 -1.03
N VAL A 126 -2.97 8.11 -1.36
CA VAL A 126 -3.30 9.49 -1.73
C VAL A 126 -4.14 9.51 -3.00
N ALA A 127 -3.80 8.70 -4.00
CA ALA A 127 -4.59 8.58 -5.22
C ALA A 127 -5.99 8.03 -4.94
N GLY A 128 -6.13 7.06 -4.02
CA GLY A 128 -7.42 6.59 -3.55
C GLY A 128 -8.25 7.64 -2.81
N ILE A 129 -7.61 8.53 -2.04
CA ILE A 129 -8.27 9.64 -1.33
C ILE A 129 -8.69 10.77 -2.28
N CYS A 130 -7.85 11.09 -3.27
CA CYS A 130 -8.03 12.25 -4.16
C CYS A 130 -8.72 11.91 -5.48
N ASP A 131 -9.33 10.73 -5.61
CA ASP A 131 -9.94 10.24 -6.85
C ASP A 131 -9.04 10.29 -8.09
N MET A 132 -7.73 10.08 -7.88
CA MET A 132 -6.78 10.03 -8.98
C MET A 132 -6.63 8.60 -9.51
N PRO A 133 -6.41 8.42 -10.82
CA PRO A 133 -6.06 7.11 -11.35
C PRO A 133 -4.76 6.65 -10.70
N ILE A 134 -4.79 5.47 -10.08
CA ILE A 134 -3.60 4.88 -9.47
C ILE A 134 -2.71 4.38 -10.62
N VAL A 135 -1.65 5.12 -10.89
CA VAL A 135 -0.70 4.83 -11.96
C VAL A 135 0.18 3.64 -11.56
N ALA A 136 -0.31 2.43 -11.85
CA ALA A 136 0.38 1.16 -11.58
C ALA A 136 1.73 1.01 -12.32
N ILE A 137 2.06 1.92 -13.25
CA ILE A 137 3.35 1.96 -13.95
C ILE A 137 4.53 2.10 -12.97
N PHE A 138 4.32 2.72 -11.81
CA PHE A 138 5.39 2.89 -10.82
C PHE A 138 5.53 1.70 -9.85
N ASP A 139 4.59 0.76 -9.84
CA ASP A 139 4.63 -0.41 -8.95
C ASP A 139 5.92 -1.24 -9.09
N PRO A 140 6.44 -1.53 -10.30
CA PRO A 140 7.69 -2.27 -10.45
C PRO A 140 8.89 -1.53 -9.86
N ILE A 141 8.92 -0.19 -9.98
CA ILE A 141 10.01 0.64 -9.46
C ILE A 141 9.99 0.60 -7.92
N GLY A 142 8.82 0.77 -7.32
CA GLY A 142 8.68 0.67 -5.87
C GLY A 142 8.95 -0.75 -5.35
N ALA A 143 8.58 -1.79 -6.08
CA ALA A 143 8.89 -3.18 -5.73
C ALA A 143 10.40 -3.46 -5.78
N LEU A 144 11.12 -2.94 -6.78
CA LEU A 144 12.58 -3.02 -6.85
C LEU A 144 13.24 -2.29 -5.68
N ALA A 145 12.75 -1.09 -5.33
CA ALA A 145 13.22 -0.38 -4.16
C ALA A 145 12.97 -1.17 -2.86
N PHE A 146 11.80 -1.79 -2.72
CA PHE A 146 11.48 -2.64 -1.58
C PHE A 146 12.42 -3.85 -1.47
N ALA A 147 12.67 -4.53 -2.60
CA ALA A 147 13.60 -5.66 -2.66
C ALA A 147 15.04 -5.24 -2.32
N ALA A 148 15.51 -4.10 -2.86
CA ALA A 148 16.82 -3.55 -2.52
C ALA A 148 16.96 -3.23 -1.02
N GLY A 149 15.88 -2.74 -0.39
CA GLY A 149 15.81 -2.52 1.04
C GLY A 149 16.03 -3.81 1.84
N TRP A 150 15.39 -4.91 1.44
CA TRP A 150 15.57 -6.22 2.08
C TRP A 150 16.97 -6.81 1.88
N ILE A 151 17.56 -6.63 0.70
CA ILE A 151 18.97 -7.03 0.48
C ILE A 151 19.87 -6.31 1.48
N CYS A 152 19.65 -5.02 1.72
CA CYS A 152 20.40 -4.26 2.71
C CYS A 152 20.21 -4.78 4.14
N VAL A 153 19.00 -5.22 4.50
CA VAL A 153 18.72 -5.87 5.80
C VAL A 153 19.57 -7.13 5.95
N VAL A 154 19.55 -8.02 4.96
CA VAL A 154 20.29 -9.29 4.98
C VAL A 154 21.80 -9.01 5.10
N VAL A 155 22.33 -8.08 4.30
CA VAL A 155 23.75 -7.69 4.37
C VAL A 155 24.10 -7.11 5.74
N ALA A 156 23.21 -6.32 6.34
CA ALA A 156 23.43 -5.76 7.67
C ALA A 156 23.47 -6.84 8.76
N ILE A 157 22.63 -7.87 8.66
CA ILE A 157 22.62 -9.02 9.58
C ILE A 157 23.88 -9.86 9.42
N LEU A 158 24.27 -10.21 8.18
CA LEU A 158 25.46 -11.03 7.92
C LEU A 158 26.76 -10.37 8.39
N ARG A 159 26.82 -9.03 8.35
CA ARG A 159 27.97 -8.26 8.87
C ARG A 159 28.00 -8.15 10.39
N ASN A 160 26.92 -8.50 11.08
CA ASN A 160 26.86 -8.59 12.54
C ASN A 160 27.10 -10.03 13.00
N GLY A 161 28.20 -10.66 12.57
CA GLY A 161 28.51 -12.08 12.84
C GLY A 161 28.30 -12.53 14.30
N PRO A 162 28.20 -13.85 14.55
CA PRO A 162 27.85 -14.37 15.87
C PRO A 162 28.77 -13.80 16.94
N PRO A 163 28.26 -13.52 18.16
CA PRO A 163 29.07 -12.97 19.23
C PRO A 163 30.24 -13.92 19.50
N GLU A 164 31.47 -13.43 19.31
CA GLU A 164 32.66 -14.17 19.71
C GLU A 164 32.52 -14.50 21.20
N ALA A 165 32.57 -15.80 21.51
CA ALA A 165 32.56 -16.26 22.88
C ALA A 165 33.74 -15.61 23.62
N SER A 166 33.44 -14.74 24.57
CA SER A 166 34.44 -14.10 25.43
C SER A 166 35.38 -15.17 25.99
N PRO A 167 36.70 -15.10 25.74
CA PRO A 167 37.63 -15.92 26.50
C PRO A 167 37.52 -15.50 27.97
N LYS A 168 37.21 -16.47 28.82
CA LYS A 168 37.23 -16.32 30.28
C LYS A 168 38.67 -16.27 30.77
#